data_AF-A0A960HKG2-F1
#
_entry.id   AF-A0A960HKG2-F1
#
_cell.length_a   1.000
_cell.length_b   1.000
_cell.length_c   1.000
_cell.angle_alpha   90.00
_cell.angle_beta   90.00
_cell.angle_gamma   90.00
#
_symmetry.space_group_name_H-M   'P 1'
#
loop_
_entity.id
_entity.type
_entity.pdbx_description
1 polymer ?
#
loop_
_entity_poly.entity_id
_entity_poly.type
_entity_poly.pdbx_seq_one_letter_code
_entity_poly.pdbx_strand_id
1 'polypeptide(L)'
;MSDSVGQYLNEIGAVPLLNAQEERELSQIIERGVAARERIANGSTSVEDRRLDRAAARAKDRFIRSNLRLVVSIARRYPLPPGMELLDLVQEGNLGLEHAVDKFDWRKGFKFSTYATFWIRQAIGRALDQKASLVRLPGDRSTALRGAL
;
A
#
# COMPACT_ATOMS: atom_id res chain seq x y z
N MET A 1 0.87 -29.47 -0.50
CA MET A 1 1.17 -28.17 -1.15
C MET A 1 0.38 -27.13 -0.38
N SER A 2 1.04 -26.30 0.42
CA SER A 2 0.36 -25.23 1.14
C SER A 2 -0.19 -24.23 0.11
N ASP A 3 -1.47 -23.91 0.21
CA ASP A 3 -2.08 -22.86 -0.60
C ASP A 3 -1.39 -21.52 -0.25
N SER A 4 -0.62 -20.98 -1.20
CA SER A 4 0.12 -19.71 -1.05
C SER A 4 -0.82 -18.55 -0.69
N VAL A 5 -2.07 -18.61 -1.15
CA VAL A 5 -3.09 -17.61 -0.80
C VAL A 5 -3.49 -17.75 0.66
N GLY A 6 -3.77 -18.98 1.11
CA GLY A 6 -4.11 -19.26 2.50
C GLY A 6 -3.04 -18.82 3.49
N GLN A 7 -1.76 -19.08 3.19
CA GLN A 7 -0.64 -18.63 4.02
C GLN A 7 -0.61 -17.09 4.12
N TYR A 8 -0.70 -16.39 2.98
CA TYR A 8 -0.72 -14.93 2.96
C TYR A 8 -1.88 -14.34 3.77
N LEU A 9 -3.09 -14.90 3.63
CA LEU A 9 -4.27 -14.43 4.37
C LEU A 9 -4.11 -14.62 5.88
N ASN A 10 -3.49 -15.72 6.31
CA ASN A 10 -3.20 -15.96 7.73
C ASN A 10 -2.19 -14.95 8.28
N GLU A 11 -1.11 -14.67 7.54
CA GLU A 11 -0.08 -13.72 7.96
C GLU A 11 -0.64 -12.30 8.14
N ILE A 12 -1.44 -11.81 7.18
CA ILE A 12 -2.05 -10.47 7.29
C ILE A 12 -3.18 -10.42 8.32
N GLY A 13 -3.81 -11.56 8.60
CA GLY A 13 -4.87 -11.68 9.60
C GLY A 13 -4.37 -11.59 11.04
N ALA A 14 -3.11 -11.98 11.27
CA ALA A 14 -2.46 -11.94 12.58
C ALA A 14 -2.11 -10.51 13.05
N VAL A 15 -2.07 -9.53 12.13
CA VAL A 15 -1.72 -8.15 12.45
C VAL A 15 -2.97 -7.36 12.89
N PRO A 16 -2.96 -6.74 14.09
CA PRO A 16 -4.09 -5.94 14.56
C PRO A 16 -4.41 -4.74 13.66
N LEU A 17 -5.69 -4.41 13.56
CA LEU A 17 -6.16 -3.20 12.89
C LEU A 17 -5.82 -1.98 13.75
N LEU A 18 -5.57 -0.84 13.09
CA LEU A 18 -5.30 0.43 13.76
C LEU A 18 -6.61 1.18 14.04
N ASN A 19 -6.65 1.86 15.18
CA ASN A 19 -7.61 2.92 15.43
C ASN A 19 -7.08 4.29 14.95
N ALA A 20 -7.90 5.34 14.99
CA ALA A 20 -7.49 6.68 14.50
C ALA A 20 -6.33 7.30 15.29
N GLN A 21 -6.26 7.02 16.59
CA GLN A 21 -5.18 7.53 17.43
C GLN A 21 -3.85 6.84 17.07
N GLU A 22 -3.87 5.53 16.82
CA GLU A 22 -2.69 4.80 16.37
C GLU A 22 -2.24 5.22 14.96
N GLU A 23 -3.18 5.45 14.03
CA GLU A 23 -2.88 6.00 12.69
C GLU A 23 -2.11 7.33 12.81
N ARG A 24 -2.58 8.21 13.71
CA ARG A 24 -1.94 9.50 13.99
C ARG A 24 -0.54 9.32 14.59
N GLU A 25 -0.39 8.46 15.59
CA GLU A 25 0.89 8.22 16.27
C GLU A 25 1.94 7.66 15.31
N LEU A 26 1.57 6.67 14.50
CA LEU A 26 2.47 6.12 13.48
C LEU A 26 2.87 7.17 12.45
N SER A 27 1.92 7.99 12.00
CA SER A 27 2.20 9.07 11.06
C SER A 27 3.21 10.08 11.62
N GLN A 28 3.09 10.44 12.90
CA GLN A 28 4.03 11.35 13.56
C GLN A 28 5.44 10.75 13.70
N ILE A 29 5.53 9.45 14.00
CA ILE A 29 6.82 8.75 14.07
C ILE A 29 7.49 8.71 12.69
N ILE A 30 6.71 8.42 11.64
CA ILE A 30 7.19 8.41 10.25
C ILE A 30 7.73 9.79 9.87
N GLU A 31 6.96 10.86 10.11
CA GLU A 31 7.35 12.24 9.81
C GLU A 31 8.67 12.65 10.49
N ARG A 32 8.83 12.31 11.79
CA ARG A 32 10.09 12.57 12.52
C ARG A 32 11.27 11.81 11.95
N GLY A 33 11.08 10.56 11.53
CA GLY A 33 12.16 9.78 10.94
C GLY A 33 12.51 10.20 9.51
N VAL A 34 11.56 10.72 8.74
CA VAL A 34 11.87 11.35 7.43
C VAL A 34 12.78 12.55 7.63
N ALA A 35 12.44 13.45 8.57
CA ALA A 35 13.31 14.59 8.90
C ALA A 35 14.70 14.14 9.42
N ALA A 36 14.75 13.06 10.20
CA ALA A 36 16.02 12.48 10.65
C ALA A 36 16.85 11.90 9.49
N ARG A 37 16.19 11.22 8.54
CA ARG A 37 16.84 10.67 7.34
C ARG A 37 17.43 11.77 6.47
N GLU A 38 16.75 12.90 6.31
CA GLU A 38 17.27 14.07 5.60
C GLU A 38 18.53 14.63 6.30
N ARG A 39 18.52 14.73 7.63
CA ARG A 39 19.72 15.14 8.39
C ARG A 39 20.87 14.15 8.21
N ILE A 40 20.62 12.84 8.24
CA ILE A 40 21.64 11.81 7.98
C ILE A 40 22.21 11.94 6.58
N ALA A 41 21.36 12.15 5.57
CA ALA A 41 21.78 12.36 4.18
C ALA A 41 22.67 13.61 4.05
N ASN A 42 22.42 14.63 4.87
CA ASN A 42 23.23 15.85 4.96
C ASN A 42 24.47 15.71 5.89
N GLY A 43 24.85 14.49 6.27
CA GLY A 43 26.08 14.21 7.03
C GLY A 43 25.91 14.10 8.54
N SER A 44 24.69 14.17 9.09
CA SER A 44 24.48 13.92 10.52
C SER A 44 24.88 12.49 10.88
N THR A 45 25.74 12.36 11.89
CA THR A 45 26.14 11.07 12.46
C THR A 45 25.46 10.81 13.81
N SER A 46 24.44 11.61 14.15
CA SER A 46 23.74 11.50 15.44
C SER A 46 23.14 10.12 15.65
N VAL A 47 23.39 9.54 16.82
CA VAL A 47 22.78 8.27 17.25
C VAL A 47 21.26 8.42 17.32
N GLU A 48 20.78 9.61 17.70
CA GLU A 48 19.35 9.91 17.77
C GLU A 48 18.71 9.89 16.38
N ASP A 49 19.33 10.50 15.38
CA ASP A 49 18.79 10.50 14.01
C ASP A 49 18.66 9.07 13.47
N ARG A 50 19.68 8.24 13.70
CA ARG A 50 19.64 6.81 13.33
C ARG A 50 18.55 6.05 14.08
N ARG A 51 18.29 6.39 15.35
CA ARG A 51 17.21 5.79 16.14
C ARG A 51 15.84 6.19 15.59
N LEU A 52 15.66 7.45 15.22
CA LEU A 52 14.43 7.99 14.63
C LEU A 52 14.15 7.37 13.26
N ASP A 53 15.15 7.26 12.38
CA ASP A 53 15.01 6.62 11.08
C ASP A 53 14.57 5.15 11.20
N ARG A 54 15.22 4.38 12.09
CA ARG A 54 14.82 2.99 12.36
C ARG A 54 13.42 2.89 12.97
N ALA A 55 13.03 3.84 13.83
CA ALA A 55 11.69 3.88 14.40
C ALA A 55 10.62 4.17 13.33
N ALA A 56 10.89 5.10 12.42
CA ALA A 56 10.02 5.39 11.28
C ALA A 56 9.88 4.20 10.33
N ALA A 57 10.97 3.48 10.04
CA ALA A 57 10.90 2.27 9.22
C ALA A 57 9.96 1.21 9.83
N ARG A 58 10.07 0.97 11.15
CA ARG A 58 9.16 0.06 11.86
C ARG A 58 7.73 0.58 11.92
N ALA A 59 7.54 1.88 12.10
CA ALA A 59 6.22 2.50 12.12
C ALA A 59 5.53 2.38 10.76
N LYS A 60 6.25 2.62 9.65
CA LYS A 60 5.76 2.43 8.29
C LYS A 60 5.39 0.97 8.02
N ASP A 61 6.25 0.02 8.40
CA ASP A 61 5.96 -1.42 8.27
C ASP A 61 4.67 -1.81 9.01
N ARG A 62 4.54 -1.40 10.28
CA ARG A 62 3.31 -1.64 11.06
C ARG A 62 2.09 -1.02 10.38
N PHE A 63 2.19 0.22 9.91
CA PHE A 63 1.08 0.93 9.28
C PHE A 63 0.60 0.19 8.02
N ILE A 64 1.53 -0.22 7.16
CA ILE A 64 1.22 -1.00 5.95
C ILE A 64 0.58 -2.34 6.33
N ARG A 65 1.21 -3.12 7.22
CA ARG A 65 0.77 -4.47 7.57
C ARG A 65 -0.63 -4.50 8.19
N SER A 66 -0.94 -3.54 9.05
CA SER A 66 -2.29 -3.38 9.62
C SER A 66 -3.38 -3.09 8.59
N ASN A 67 -3.02 -2.68 7.37
CA ASN A 67 -3.95 -2.30 6.30
C ASN A 67 -3.93 -3.27 5.09
N LEU A 68 -3.13 -4.34 5.10
CA LEU A 68 -3.11 -5.31 3.99
C LEU A 68 -4.47 -6.00 3.76
N ARG A 69 -5.27 -6.16 4.82
CA ARG A 69 -6.63 -6.70 4.74
C ARG A 69 -7.55 -5.81 3.88
N LEU A 70 -7.35 -4.48 3.92
CA LEU A 70 -8.10 -3.55 3.08
C LEU A 70 -7.80 -3.81 1.60
N VAL A 71 -6.51 -3.99 1.25
CA VAL A 71 -6.09 -4.28 -0.12
C VAL A 71 -6.77 -5.53 -0.66
N VAL A 72 -6.75 -6.63 0.10
CA VAL A 72 -7.42 -7.89 -0.30
C VAL A 72 -8.92 -7.67 -0.53
N SER A 73 -9.59 -6.92 0.36
CA SER A 73 -11.03 -6.65 0.23
C SER A 73 -11.40 -5.79 -0.99
N ILE A 74 -10.48 -4.94 -1.44
CA ILE A 74 -10.64 -4.14 -2.67
C ILE A 74 -10.31 -5.00 -3.89
N ALA A 75 -9.17 -5.70 -3.90
CA ALA A 75 -8.70 -6.52 -5.03
C ALA A 75 -9.70 -7.61 -5.42
N ARG A 76 -10.37 -8.24 -4.45
CA ARG A 76 -11.42 -9.25 -4.70
C ARG A 76 -12.61 -8.76 -5.52
N ARG A 77 -12.77 -7.44 -5.71
CA ARG A 77 -13.87 -6.85 -6.50
C ARG A 77 -13.51 -6.63 -7.97
N TYR A 78 -12.25 -6.81 -8.34
CA TYR A 78 -11.77 -6.61 -9.71
C TYR A 78 -11.82 -7.92 -10.50
N PRO A 79 -12.09 -7.87 -11.82
CA PRO A 79 -12.02 -9.04 -12.67
C PRO A 79 -10.56 -9.53 -12.78
N LEU A 80 -10.38 -10.85 -12.87
CA LEU A 80 -9.08 -11.48 -13.12
C LEU A 80 -8.95 -11.81 -14.61
N PRO A 81 -8.06 -11.12 -15.35
CA PRO A 81 -7.74 -11.50 -16.72
C PRO A 81 -7.15 -12.92 -16.80
N PRO A 82 -7.26 -13.60 -17.94
CA PRO A 82 -6.61 -14.89 -18.16
C PRO A 82 -5.10 -14.80 -17.85
N GLY A 83 -4.61 -15.74 -17.04
CA GLY A 83 -3.19 -15.80 -16.66
C GLY A 83 -2.75 -14.84 -15.54
N MET A 84 -3.68 -14.08 -14.94
CA MET A 84 -3.40 -13.24 -13.77
C MET A 84 -4.07 -13.81 -12.52
N GLU A 85 -3.34 -13.85 -11.42
CA GLU A 85 -3.84 -14.36 -10.14
C GLU A 85 -4.31 -13.23 -9.22
N LEU A 86 -5.15 -13.57 -8.23
CA LEU A 86 -5.56 -12.61 -7.20
C LEU A 86 -4.36 -12.00 -6.47
N LEU A 87 -3.32 -12.80 -6.23
CA LEU A 87 -2.11 -12.32 -5.57
C LEU A 87 -1.42 -11.23 -6.40
N ASP A 88 -1.45 -11.30 -7.73
CA ASP A 88 -0.89 -10.23 -8.58
C ASP A 88 -1.60 -8.90 -8.35
N LEU A 89 -2.93 -8.91 -8.30
CA LEU A 89 -3.72 -7.70 -8.01
C LEU A 89 -3.47 -7.19 -6.58
N VAL A 90 -3.35 -8.10 -5.62
CA VAL A 90 -3.04 -7.73 -4.23
C VAL A 90 -1.66 -7.09 -4.14
N GLN A 91 -0.65 -7.62 -4.83
CA GLN A 91 0.68 -7.03 -4.84
C GLN A 91 0.69 -5.62 -5.43
N GLU A 92 -0.01 -5.40 -6.53
CA GLU A 92 -0.16 -4.06 -7.13
C GLU A 92 -0.93 -3.11 -6.21
N GLY A 93 -1.99 -3.61 -5.57
CA GLY A 93 -2.72 -2.86 -4.54
C GLY A 93 -1.86 -2.52 -3.32
N ASN A 94 -0.94 -3.40 -2.92
CA ASN A 94 0.00 -3.17 -1.82
C ASN A 94 0.97 -2.02 -2.15
N LEU A 95 1.40 -1.89 -3.41
CA LEU A 95 2.19 -0.73 -3.85
C LEU A 95 1.38 0.57 -3.76
N GLY A 96 0.10 0.52 -4.13
CA GLY A 96 -0.82 1.65 -3.94
C GLY A 96 -1.03 2.02 -2.46
N LEU A 97 -1.13 1.01 -1.60
CA LEU A 97 -1.22 1.20 -0.15
C LEU A 97 0.04 1.84 0.43
N GLU A 98 1.23 1.35 0.06
CA GLU A 98 2.50 1.94 0.50
C GLU A 98 2.58 3.42 0.11
N HIS A 99 2.23 3.74 -1.14
CA HIS A 99 2.16 5.13 -1.60
C HIS A 99 1.18 5.98 -0.79
N ALA A 100 0.03 5.41 -0.41
CA ALA A 100 -0.93 6.09 0.45
C ALA A 100 -0.35 6.36 1.84
N VAL A 101 0.40 5.43 2.43
CA VAL A 101 1.07 5.64 3.73
C VAL A 101 2.08 6.79 3.63
N ASP A 102 2.86 6.84 2.55
CA ASP A 102 3.88 7.87 2.36
C ASP A 102 3.30 9.29 2.22
N LYS A 103 2.06 9.42 1.75
CA LYS A 103 1.40 10.71 1.48
C LYS A 103 0.27 11.05 2.44
N PHE A 104 -0.05 10.17 3.38
CA PHE A 104 -1.17 10.38 4.28
C PHE A 104 -0.92 11.55 5.22
N ASP A 105 -1.90 12.45 5.32
CA ASP A 105 -1.87 13.57 6.25
C ASP A 105 -2.94 13.39 7.33
N TRP A 106 -2.49 12.96 8.51
CA TRP A 106 -3.32 12.74 9.69
C TRP A 106 -3.99 14.03 10.20
N ARG A 107 -3.48 15.21 9.86
CA ARG A 107 -4.00 16.51 10.32
C ARG A 107 -5.36 16.85 9.69
N LYS A 108 -5.69 16.21 8.55
CA LYS A 108 -6.95 16.43 7.83
C LYS A 108 -8.18 15.79 8.51
N GLY A 109 -8.00 14.98 9.54
CA GLY A 109 -9.09 14.42 10.35
C GLY A 109 -9.89 13.29 9.70
N PHE A 110 -9.50 12.82 8.51
CA PHE A 110 -10.11 11.66 7.87
C PHE A 110 -9.38 10.37 8.25
N LYS A 111 -10.12 9.26 8.32
CA LYS A 111 -9.54 7.92 8.49
C LYS A 111 -8.61 7.56 7.34
N PHE A 112 -7.52 6.86 7.64
CA PHE A 112 -6.56 6.43 6.64
C PHE A 112 -7.20 5.58 5.53
N SER A 113 -8.11 4.68 5.88
CA SER A 113 -8.80 3.79 4.93
C SER A 113 -9.51 4.54 3.80
N THR A 114 -10.09 5.71 4.09
CA THR A 114 -10.73 6.57 3.09
C THR A 114 -9.72 7.04 2.03
N TYR A 115 -8.55 7.50 2.46
CA TYR A 115 -7.49 7.97 1.58
C TYR A 115 -6.83 6.82 0.81
N ALA A 116 -6.48 5.73 1.50
CA ALA A 116 -5.82 4.57 0.93
C ALA A 116 -6.63 3.89 -0.16
N THR A 117 -7.96 3.87 -0.01
CA THR A 117 -8.87 3.24 -0.98
C THR A 117 -8.67 3.79 -2.40
N PHE A 118 -8.45 5.10 -2.57
CA PHE A 118 -8.22 5.71 -3.88
C PHE A 118 -6.94 5.16 -4.53
N TRP A 119 -5.82 5.18 -3.80
CA TRP A 119 -4.52 4.75 -4.31
C TRP A 119 -4.46 3.25 -4.59
N ILE A 120 -5.12 2.42 -3.77
CA ILE A 120 -5.21 0.98 -3.99
C ILE A 120 -5.96 0.70 -5.30
N ARG A 121 -7.13 1.33 -5.50
CA ARG A 121 -7.91 1.17 -6.75
C ARG A 121 -7.15 1.65 -7.97
N GLN A 122 -6.45 2.78 -7.85
CA GLN A 122 -5.65 3.34 -8.94
C GLN A 122 -4.51 2.40 -9.33
N ALA A 123 -3.78 1.85 -8.37
CA ALA A 123 -2.69 0.92 -8.63
C ALA A 123 -3.18 -0.37 -9.30
N ILE A 124 -4.27 -0.96 -8.80
CA ILE A 124 -4.90 -2.15 -9.38
C ILE A 124 -5.39 -1.87 -10.81
N GLY A 125 -6.10 -0.76 -11.04
CA GLY A 125 -6.58 -0.38 -12.37
C GLY A 125 -5.44 -0.21 -13.36
N ARG A 126 -4.38 0.50 -12.95
CA ARG A 126 -3.17 0.68 -13.77
C ARG A 126 -2.52 -0.66 -14.11
N ALA A 127 -2.44 -1.58 -13.17
CA ALA A 127 -1.89 -2.90 -13.40
C ALA A 127 -2.72 -3.71 -14.40
N LEU A 128 -4.04 -3.68 -14.29
CA LEU A 128 -4.94 -4.31 -15.25
C LEU A 128 -4.74 -3.73 -16.66
N ASP A 129 -4.60 -2.42 -16.81
CA ASP A 129 -4.36 -1.81 -18.12
C ASP A 129 -3.02 -2.21 -18.74
N GLN A 130 -2.00 -2.41 -17.91
CA GLN A 130 -0.65 -2.73 -18.38
C GLN A 130 -0.41 -4.22 -18.59
N LYS A 131 -1.06 -5.08 -17.80
CA LYS A 131 -0.74 -6.52 -17.70
C LYS A 131 -1.88 -7.45 -18.15
N ALA A 132 -3.10 -6.95 -18.39
CA ALA A 132 -4.22 -7.81 -18.79
C ALA A 132 -4.14 -8.32 -20.25
N SER A 133 -3.17 -7.88 -21.04
CA SER A 133 -3.02 -8.27 -22.44
C SER A 133 -1.60 -8.74 -22.71
N LEU A 134 -1.46 -9.81 -23.50
CA LEU A 134 -0.16 -10.33 -23.95
C LEU A 134 0.69 -9.27 -24.65
N VAL A 135 0.03 -8.33 -25.34
CA VAL A 135 0.65 -7.14 -25.90
C VAL A 135 0.20 -5.93 -25.08
N ARG A 136 1.17 -5.13 -24.60
CA ARG A 136 0.90 -3.91 -23.84
C ARG A 136 0.13 -2.90 -24.68
N LEU A 137 -1.02 -2.47 -24.18
CA LEU A 137 -1.83 -1.42 -24.81
C LEU A 137 -1.74 -0.11 -23.99
N PRO A 138 -1.79 1.07 -24.63
CA PRO A 138 -1.98 2.34 -23.92
C PRO A 138 -3.32 2.37 -23.16
N GLY A 139 -3.34 2.95 -21.95
CA GLY A 139 -4.50 2.90 -21.03
C GLY A 139 -5.80 3.50 -21.58
N ASP A 140 -5.71 4.52 -22.44
CA ASP A 140 -6.89 5.13 -23.08
C ASP A 140 -7.62 4.14 -24.01
N ARG A 141 -6.87 3.21 -24.62
CA ARG A 141 -7.42 2.21 -25.55
C ARG A 141 -7.95 0.97 -24.84
N SER A 142 -7.36 0.58 -23.69
CA SER A 142 -7.83 -0.59 -22.93
C SER A 142 -9.21 -0.37 -22.31
N THR A 143 -9.49 0.84 -21.82
CA THR A 143 -10.78 1.18 -21.19
C THR A 143 -11.94 1.09 -22.17
N ALA A 144 -11.76 1.57 -23.41
CA ALA A 144 -12.78 1.51 -24.46
C ALA A 144 -13.14 0.07 -24.85
N LEU A 145 -12.16 -0.85 -24.85
CA LEU A 145 -12.38 -2.25 -25.20
C LEU A 145 -13.12 -3.04 -24.12
N ARG A 146 -12.94 -2.70 -22.83
CA ARG A 146 -13.65 -3.36 -21.72
C ARG A 146 -15.11 -2.92 -21.57
N GLY A 147 -15.48 -1.74 -22.06
CA GLY A 147 -16.88 -1.25 -22.04
C GLY A 147 -17.72 -1.72 -23.24
N ALA A 148 -17.08 -2.33 -24.25
CA ALA A 148 -17.71 -2.78 -25.49
C ALA A 148 -18.06 -4.28 -25.51
N LEU A 149 -17.73 -5.01 -24.44
CA LEU A 149 -18.07 -6.41 -24.18
C LEU A 149 -19.01 -6.51 -22.98
#